data_AF-A0A8G2M8E9-F1
#
_entry.id   AF-A0A8G2M8E9-F1
#
_cell.length_a   1.000
_cell.length_b   1.000
_cell.length_c   1.000
_cell.angle_alpha   90.00
_cell.angle_beta   90.00
_cell.angle_gamma   90.00
#
_symmetry.space_group_name_H-M   'P 1'
#
loop_
_entity.id
_entity.type
_entity.pdbx_description
1 polymer ?
#
loop_
_entity_poly.entity_id
_entity_poly.type
_entity_poly.pdbx_seq_one_letter_code
_entity_poly.pdbx_strand_id
1 'polypeptide(L)'
;MNTKYLYLNFDKIYEEKDFFNVLHVDINLKISEIKESNEVLYSIDSITCKKLNHYDPKLESYRDSIYLLNERLNNYNFNGKKEWKLFYLYKELIQTFEILYDDTSTTNYYRGQANDWPMKAGLLRNDIIDDLKKEFENIYEDMAYKYPDLIEYTCLNKKEYKAEDFKKRENNMAYLQHYGLRTTLIDITENPFIALLFLTSNSQVFNNATLDMYNINPKIHSEQNLFSRVKMISKNKRIIAQKGAFFNFEKLLIFQNEQNVNRDKINKIPLVR
;
A
#
# COMPACT_ATOMS: atom_id res chain seq x y z
N MET A 1 -25.45 0.36 -13.67
CA MET A 1 -24.45 -0.69 -13.98
C MET A 1 -24.94 -1.98 -13.33
N ASN A 2 -24.81 -3.17 -13.93
CA ASN A 2 -25.21 -4.39 -13.23
C ASN A 2 -24.21 -4.66 -12.09
N THR A 3 -24.64 -4.55 -10.83
CA THR A 3 -23.79 -4.74 -9.63
C THR A 3 -23.14 -6.11 -9.61
N LYS A 4 -23.80 -7.12 -10.17
CA LYS A 4 -23.28 -8.49 -10.28
C LYS A 4 -21.92 -8.57 -10.97
N TYR A 5 -21.60 -7.64 -11.88
CA TYR A 5 -20.32 -7.63 -12.59
C TYR A 5 -19.44 -6.43 -12.23
N LEU A 6 -19.79 -5.69 -11.17
CA LEU A 6 -19.09 -4.46 -10.78
C LEU A 6 -17.61 -4.73 -10.52
N TYR A 7 -17.31 -5.62 -9.58
CA TYR A 7 -15.94 -5.90 -9.15
C TYR A 7 -15.12 -6.68 -10.17
N LEU A 8 -15.77 -7.41 -11.08
CA LEU A 8 -15.11 -8.08 -12.20
C LEU A 8 -14.54 -7.10 -13.23
N ASN A 9 -15.09 -5.88 -13.28
CA ASN A 9 -14.63 -4.87 -14.23
C ASN A 9 -13.52 -3.97 -13.65
N PHE A 10 -13.17 -4.09 -12.37
CA PHE A 10 -12.15 -3.24 -11.75
C PHE A 10 -10.77 -3.45 -12.38
N ASP A 11 -10.45 -4.68 -12.77
CA ASP A 11 -9.20 -4.99 -13.47
C ASP A 11 -9.09 -4.30 -14.85
N LYS A 12 -10.21 -3.90 -15.45
CA LYS A 12 -10.23 -3.18 -16.74
C LYS A 12 -9.99 -1.68 -16.58
N ILE A 13 -10.21 -1.14 -15.38
CA ILE A 13 -10.17 0.30 -15.11
C ILE A 13 -9.06 0.68 -14.13
N TYR A 14 -8.25 -0.28 -13.68
CA TYR A 14 -7.14 -0.05 -12.76
C TYR A 14 -5.81 -0.41 -13.39
N GLU A 15 -4.91 0.58 -13.46
CA GLU A 15 -3.49 0.36 -13.70
C GLU A 15 -2.69 1.13 -12.65
N GLU A 16 -1.75 0.47 -11.97
CA GLU A 16 -1.00 1.07 -10.84
C GLU A 16 -0.30 2.38 -11.23
N LYS A 17 0.30 2.42 -12.43
CA LYS A 17 1.00 3.60 -12.97
C LYS A 17 0.13 4.84 -13.13
N ASP A 18 -1.20 4.68 -13.15
CA ASP A 18 -2.14 5.80 -13.26
C ASP A 18 -2.31 6.51 -11.91
N PHE A 19 -2.07 5.81 -10.80
CA PHE A 19 -2.29 6.31 -9.43
C PHE A 19 -1.00 6.59 -8.66
N PHE A 20 0.11 5.98 -9.06
CA PHE A 20 1.38 6.07 -8.35
C PHE A 20 2.53 6.43 -9.30
N ASN A 21 3.43 7.29 -8.85
CA ASN A 21 4.73 7.46 -9.46
C ASN A 21 5.75 6.64 -8.68
N VAL A 22 6.16 5.49 -9.25
CA VAL A 22 6.89 4.45 -8.53
C VAL A 22 8.39 4.53 -8.82
N LEU A 23 9.19 4.64 -7.77
CA LEU A 23 10.62 4.38 -7.76
C LEU A 23 10.87 2.99 -7.17
N HIS A 24 11.43 2.07 -7.95
CA HIS A 24 11.77 0.74 -7.47
C HIS A 24 13.20 0.68 -6.95
N VAL A 25 13.36 0.21 -5.72
CA VAL A 25 14.62 0.04 -5.00
C VAL A 25 14.77 -1.42 -4.57
N ASP A 26 15.68 -2.14 -5.21
CA ASP A 26 15.94 -3.54 -4.92
C ASP A 26 17.14 -3.66 -3.95
N ILE A 27 16.98 -4.39 -2.84
CA ILE A 27 18.05 -4.70 -1.90
C ILE A 27 18.61 -6.08 -2.25
N ASN A 28 19.85 -6.12 -2.74
CA ASN A 28 20.51 -7.36 -3.14
C ASN A 28 21.25 -7.97 -1.94
N LEU A 29 20.86 -9.18 -1.56
CA LEU A 29 21.45 -9.92 -0.46
C LEU A 29 22.27 -11.09 -1.00
N LYS A 30 23.42 -11.33 -0.38
CA LYS A 30 24.19 -12.57 -0.55
C LYS A 30 23.92 -13.47 0.64
N ILE A 31 23.35 -14.64 0.40
CA ILE A 31 23.06 -15.65 1.43
C ILE A 31 24.27 -16.57 1.52
N SER A 32 24.81 -16.74 2.73
CA SER A 32 25.93 -17.63 2.98
C SER A 32 25.46 -19.09 3.02
N GLU A 33 26.25 -20.01 2.47
CA GLU A 33 26.07 -21.44 2.75
C GLU A 33 26.47 -21.71 4.20
N ILE A 34 25.49 -22.05 5.04
CA ILE A 34 25.72 -22.29 6.47
C ILE A 34 26.42 -23.64 6.64
N LYS A 35 27.65 -23.63 7.15
CA LYS A 35 28.40 -24.83 7.55
C LYS A 35 28.41 -25.02 9.07
N GLU A 36 28.28 -23.93 9.84
CA GLU A 36 28.23 -23.95 11.31
C GLU A 36 27.17 -22.98 11.88
N SER A 37 26.69 -23.23 13.10
CA SER A 37 25.54 -22.51 13.70
C SER A 37 25.79 -21.02 14.02
N ASN A 38 27.04 -20.55 13.99
CA ASN A 38 27.42 -19.19 14.35
C ASN A 38 27.77 -18.30 13.13
N GLU A 39 27.54 -18.79 11.91
CA GLU A 39 27.89 -18.05 10.70
C GLU A 39 26.92 -16.91 10.41
N VAL A 40 27.44 -15.86 9.77
CA VAL A 40 26.62 -14.76 9.27
C VAL A 40 25.73 -15.29 8.14
N LEU A 41 24.43 -15.32 8.38
CA LEU A 41 23.42 -15.87 7.47
C LEU A 41 23.32 -15.10 6.13
N TYR A 42 23.62 -13.80 6.14
CA TYR A 42 23.55 -12.95 4.97
C TYR A 42 24.50 -11.75 5.05
N SER A 43 24.93 -11.24 3.89
CA SER A 43 25.51 -9.91 3.75
C SER A 43 24.68 -9.08 2.75
N ILE A 44 24.65 -7.76 2.93
CA ILE A 44 24.08 -6.84 1.95
C ILE A 44 25.15 -6.61 0.89
N ASP A 45 24.85 -6.97 -0.36
CA ASP A 45 25.77 -6.83 -1.48
C ASP A 45 25.67 -5.41 -2.08
N SER A 46 24.47 -5.00 -2.43
CA SER A 46 24.21 -3.70 -3.04
C SER A 46 22.73 -3.30 -2.94
N ILE A 47 22.45 -2.03 -3.22
CA ILE A 47 21.11 -1.50 -3.40
C ILE A 47 21.00 -0.97 -4.83
N THR A 48 20.05 -1.46 -5.61
CA THR A 48 19.86 -1.00 -7.00
C THR A 48 18.57 -0.22 -7.11
N CYS A 49 18.56 0.78 -7.99
CA CYS A 49 17.39 1.64 -8.18
C CYS A 49 17.05 1.72 -9.67
N LYS A 50 15.80 1.46 -10.02
CA LYS A 50 15.32 1.54 -11.41
C LYS A 50 15.11 3.00 -11.81
N LYS A 51 15.25 3.28 -13.11
CA LYS A 51 14.97 4.61 -13.65
C LYS A 51 13.50 4.96 -13.46
N LEU A 52 13.20 6.20 -13.08
CA LEU A 52 11.83 6.70 -13.04
C LEU A 52 11.20 6.71 -14.43
N ASN A 53 9.93 6.33 -14.47
CA ASN A 53 9.10 6.47 -15.68
C ASN A 53 8.68 7.93 -15.90
N HIS A 54 8.46 8.69 -14.81
CA HIS A 54 8.10 10.10 -14.84
C HIS A 54 8.96 10.86 -13.83
N TYR A 55 9.52 11.98 -14.26
CA TYR A 55 10.37 12.80 -13.41
C TYR A 55 9.59 13.32 -12.20
N ASP A 56 10.15 13.10 -11.02
CA ASP A 56 9.72 13.69 -9.75
C ASP A 56 10.98 14.12 -9.00
N PRO A 57 11.15 15.41 -8.66
CA PRO A 57 12.37 15.92 -8.04
C PRO A 57 12.74 15.21 -6.73
N LYS A 58 11.74 14.84 -5.92
CA LYS A 58 11.98 14.21 -4.62
C LYS A 58 12.31 12.73 -4.79
N LEU A 59 11.68 12.03 -5.74
CA LEU A 59 12.06 10.66 -6.06
C LEU A 59 13.45 10.58 -6.71
N GLU A 60 13.84 11.51 -7.57
CA GLU A 60 15.22 11.57 -8.08
C GLU A 60 16.22 11.89 -6.96
N SER A 61 15.89 12.81 -6.04
CA SER A 61 16.73 13.08 -4.87
C SER A 61 16.86 11.85 -3.95
N TYR A 62 15.79 11.05 -3.83
CA TYR A 62 15.81 9.79 -3.10
C TYR A 62 16.75 8.80 -3.79
N ARG A 63 16.64 8.66 -5.12
CA ARG A 63 17.53 7.83 -5.92
C ARG A 63 19.00 8.24 -5.80
N ASP A 64 19.29 9.54 -5.79
CA ASP A 64 20.64 10.07 -5.54
C ASP A 64 21.16 9.67 -4.15
N SER A 65 20.29 9.71 -3.15
CA SER A 65 20.63 9.27 -1.79
C SER A 65 20.92 7.76 -1.70
N ILE A 66 20.29 6.94 -2.54
CA ILE A 66 20.61 5.51 -2.67
C ILE A 66 22.02 5.30 -3.23
N TYR A 67 22.45 6.09 -4.21
CA TYR A 67 23.83 6.01 -4.70
C TYR A 67 24.85 6.32 -3.59
N LEU A 68 24.60 7.36 -2.79
CA LEU A 68 25.44 7.68 -1.63
C LEU A 68 25.40 6.59 -0.54
N LEU A 69 24.26 5.91 -0.38
CA LEU A 69 24.13 4.81 0.58
C LEU A 69 24.94 3.57 0.15
N ASN A 70 25.01 3.25 -1.15
CA ASN A 70 25.90 2.19 -1.65
C ASN A 70 27.38 2.48 -1.35
N GLU A 71 27.83 3.72 -1.55
CA GLU A 71 29.20 4.12 -1.19
C GLU A 71 29.47 3.92 0.31
N ARG A 72 28.47 4.20 1.17
CA ARG A 72 28.57 3.96 2.62
C ARG A 72 28.57 2.48 2.99
N LEU A 73 27.83 1.63 2.27
CA LEU A 73 27.86 0.18 2.46
C LEU A 73 29.25 -0.39 2.21
N ASN A 74 29.89 0.01 1.09
CA ASN A 74 31.21 -0.46 0.69
C ASN A 74 32.33 -0.05 1.67
N ASN A 75 32.17 1.10 2.33
CA ASN A 75 33.17 1.68 3.23
C ASN A 75 32.85 1.48 4.72
N TYR A 76 31.88 0.63 5.06
CA TYR A 76 31.43 0.48 6.44
C TYR A 76 32.49 -0.19 7.33
N ASN A 77 32.81 0.47 8.43
CA ASN A 77 33.61 -0.10 9.50
C ASN A 77 33.16 0.52 10.83
N PHE A 78 32.48 -0.27 11.66
CA PHE A 78 32.05 0.16 12.99
C PHE A 78 32.39 -0.92 14.01
N ASN A 79 33.20 -0.59 15.02
CA ASN A 79 33.66 -1.51 16.06
C ASN A 79 34.23 -2.83 15.49
N GLY A 80 34.97 -2.76 14.37
CA GLY A 80 35.55 -3.91 13.68
C GLY A 80 34.55 -4.75 12.85
N LYS A 81 33.27 -4.40 12.84
CA LYS A 81 32.27 -5.00 11.95
C LYS A 81 32.26 -4.27 10.62
N LYS A 82 32.41 -5.03 9.54
CA LYS A 82 32.42 -4.54 8.16
C LYS A 82 31.09 -4.72 7.43
N GLU A 83 30.07 -5.19 8.14
CA GLU A 83 28.78 -5.55 7.52
C GLU A 83 27.62 -4.85 8.21
N TRP A 84 26.73 -4.28 7.38
CA TRP A 84 25.47 -3.73 7.83
C TRP A 84 24.48 -4.84 8.18
N LYS A 85 23.57 -4.53 9.11
CA LYS A 85 22.36 -5.36 9.32
C LYS A 85 21.22 -4.77 8.52
N LEU A 86 20.36 -5.63 7.99
CA LEU A 86 19.21 -5.25 7.17
C LEU A 86 18.28 -4.26 7.88
N PHE A 87 18.13 -4.39 9.20
CA PHE A 87 17.39 -3.42 10.01
C PHE A 87 17.96 -1.99 9.90
N TYR A 88 19.28 -1.83 9.96
CA TYR A 88 19.91 -0.50 9.84
C TYR A 88 19.78 0.05 8.42
N LEU A 89 19.82 -0.83 7.41
CA LEU A 89 19.55 -0.42 6.03
C LEU A 89 18.12 0.13 5.90
N TYR A 90 17.10 -0.62 6.34
CA TYR A 90 15.72 -0.12 6.33
C TYR A 90 15.57 1.19 7.09
N LYS A 91 16.24 1.33 8.25
CA LYS A 91 16.25 2.57 9.01
C LYS A 91 16.75 3.75 8.17
N GLU A 92 17.90 3.62 7.48
CA GLU A 92 18.42 4.70 6.64
C GLU A 92 17.51 5.00 5.45
N LEU A 93 16.93 3.98 4.82
CA LEU A 93 15.98 4.13 3.71
C LEU A 93 14.73 4.92 4.13
N ILE A 94 14.17 4.57 5.29
CA ILE A 94 13.01 5.26 5.87
C ILE A 94 13.39 6.69 6.28
N GLN A 95 14.52 6.89 6.97
CA GLN A 95 14.95 8.23 7.38
C GLN A 95 15.22 9.15 6.20
N THR A 96 15.82 8.62 5.13
CA THR A 96 16.03 9.36 3.87
C THR A 96 14.69 9.79 3.29
N PHE A 97 13.69 8.90 3.30
CA PHE A 97 12.35 9.18 2.80
C PHE A 97 11.68 10.27 3.64
N GLU A 98 11.73 10.13 4.97
CA GLU A 98 11.16 11.10 5.90
C GLU A 98 11.78 12.48 5.73
N ILE A 99 13.10 12.59 5.61
CA ILE A 99 13.79 13.89 5.42
C ILE A 99 13.38 14.55 4.10
N LEU A 100 13.34 13.80 2.99
CA LEU A 100 13.00 14.36 1.68
C LEU A 100 11.53 14.75 1.56
N TYR A 101 10.66 14.06 2.30
CA TYR A 101 9.22 14.25 2.28
C TYR A 101 8.66 14.87 3.58
N ASP A 102 9.50 15.61 4.33
CA ASP A 102 9.09 16.40 5.49
C ASP A 102 8.41 17.71 5.04
N ASP A 103 7.16 17.60 4.56
CA ASP A 103 6.34 18.76 4.20
C ASP A 103 5.13 18.91 5.13
N THR A 104 4.78 20.15 5.45
CA THR A 104 3.61 20.49 6.28
C THR A 104 2.26 20.11 5.65
N SER A 105 2.22 19.88 4.34
CA SER A 105 1.00 19.58 3.59
C SER A 105 0.81 18.10 3.25
N THR A 106 1.81 17.27 3.52
CA THR A 106 1.83 15.85 3.19
C THR A 106 2.01 15.00 4.45
N THR A 107 1.84 13.69 4.31
CA THR A 107 2.04 12.73 5.39
C THR A 107 2.60 11.46 4.78
N ASN A 108 3.63 10.91 5.40
CA ASN A 108 4.24 9.67 4.98
C ASN A 108 3.45 8.47 5.51
N TYR A 109 3.17 7.53 4.62
CA TYR A 109 2.51 6.27 4.94
C TYR A 109 3.37 5.11 4.45
N TYR A 110 3.17 3.95 5.07
CA TYR A 110 3.98 2.76 4.89
C TYR A 110 3.09 1.54 4.74
N ARG A 111 3.54 0.56 3.95
CA ARG A 111 2.93 -0.76 3.87
C ARG A 111 4.03 -1.80 3.65
N GLY A 112 4.16 -2.72 4.59
CA GLY A 112 5.03 -3.88 4.43
C GLY A 112 4.24 -5.09 4.01
N GLN A 113 4.83 -5.89 3.13
CA GLN A 113 4.28 -7.14 2.65
C GLN A 113 5.39 -8.20 2.70
N ALA A 114 5.11 -9.38 3.22
CA ALA A 114 6.05 -10.49 3.17
C ALA A 114 6.18 -11.10 1.75
N ASN A 115 5.31 -10.67 0.83
CA ASN A 115 5.19 -11.17 -0.53
C ASN A 115 5.18 -10.00 -1.52
N ASP A 116 5.39 -10.26 -2.81
CA ASP A 116 5.36 -9.27 -3.91
C ASP A 116 3.96 -9.04 -4.47
N TRP A 117 2.94 -9.08 -3.60
CA TRP A 117 1.57 -8.97 -4.06
C TRP A 117 1.32 -7.65 -4.80
N PRO A 118 0.56 -7.70 -5.91
CA PRO A 118 0.26 -6.50 -6.67
C PRO A 118 -0.48 -5.49 -5.81
N MET A 119 -0.42 -4.22 -6.20
CA MET A 119 -1.22 -3.14 -5.62
C MET A 119 -2.71 -3.33 -5.96
N LYS A 120 -3.33 -4.36 -5.40
CA LYS A 120 -4.73 -4.72 -5.56
C LYS A 120 -5.33 -5.12 -4.22
N ALA A 121 -6.51 -4.57 -3.95
CA ALA A 121 -7.28 -4.91 -2.76
C ALA A 121 -7.62 -6.41 -2.73
N GLY A 122 -7.85 -6.94 -1.54
CA GLY A 122 -8.03 -8.38 -1.31
C GLY A 122 -9.08 -9.02 -2.22
N LEU A 123 -10.24 -8.39 -2.39
CA LEU A 123 -11.34 -8.87 -3.25
C LEU A 123 -10.97 -8.93 -4.74
N LEU A 124 -10.03 -8.09 -5.17
CA LEU A 124 -9.70 -7.87 -6.58
C LEU A 124 -8.48 -8.67 -7.03
N ARG A 125 -7.95 -9.54 -6.17
CA ARG A 125 -6.79 -10.36 -6.52
C ARG A 125 -7.18 -11.52 -7.44
N ASN A 126 -6.17 -12.05 -8.10
CA ASN A 126 -6.33 -13.13 -9.08
C ASN A 126 -6.64 -14.48 -8.42
N ASP A 127 -6.32 -14.66 -7.14
CA ASP A 127 -6.62 -15.86 -6.37
C ASP A 127 -8.08 -15.92 -5.89
N ILE A 128 -8.84 -14.84 -6.06
CA ILE A 128 -10.25 -14.78 -5.71
C ILE A 128 -11.11 -15.26 -6.87
N ILE A 129 -11.95 -16.27 -6.61
CA ILE A 129 -12.92 -16.81 -7.57
C ILE A 129 -13.94 -15.73 -7.98
N ASP A 130 -14.29 -15.72 -9.27
CA ASP A 130 -15.21 -14.72 -9.83
C ASP A 130 -16.58 -14.73 -9.17
N ASP A 131 -17.06 -15.88 -8.68
CA ASP A 131 -18.35 -15.97 -8.02
C ASP A 131 -18.37 -15.21 -6.69
N LEU A 132 -17.26 -15.18 -5.94
CA LEU A 132 -17.18 -14.33 -4.75
C LEU A 132 -17.28 -12.84 -5.13
N LYS A 133 -16.64 -12.44 -6.24
CA LYS A 133 -16.73 -11.05 -6.74
C LYS A 133 -18.15 -10.69 -7.17
N LYS A 134 -18.89 -11.64 -7.78
CA LYS A 134 -20.29 -11.43 -8.20
C LYS A 134 -21.25 -11.35 -7.02
N GLU A 135 -21.02 -12.17 -6.00
CA GLU A 135 -21.86 -12.24 -4.79
C GLU A 135 -21.49 -11.22 -3.72
N PHE A 136 -20.40 -10.45 -3.88
CA PHE A 136 -19.91 -9.54 -2.85
C PHE A 136 -20.95 -8.54 -2.36
N GLU A 137 -21.72 -7.93 -3.27
CA GLU A 137 -22.80 -7.00 -2.87
C GLU A 137 -23.91 -7.72 -2.08
N ASN A 138 -24.28 -8.94 -2.47
CA ASN A 138 -25.28 -9.74 -1.74
C ASN A 138 -24.78 -10.11 -0.35
N ILE A 139 -23.50 -10.48 -0.23
CA ILE A 139 -22.86 -10.78 1.06
C ILE A 139 -22.84 -9.52 1.94
N TYR A 140 -22.49 -8.37 1.37
CA TYR A 140 -22.48 -7.10 2.11
C TYR A 140 -23.88 -6.70 2.57
N GLU A 141 -24.89 -6.84 1.70
CA GLU A 141 -26.30 -6.58 2.03
C GLU A 141 -26.81 -7.53 3.13
N ASP A 142 -26.53 -8.83 3.03
CA ASP A 142 -26.90 -9.84 4.04
C ASP A 142 -26.23 -9.56 5.39
N MET A 143 -24.97 -9.14 5.39
CA MET A 143 -24.26 -8.74 6.62
C MET A 143 -24.88 -7.49 7.25
N ALA A 144 -25.29 -6.50 6.45
CA ALA A 144 -26.00 -5.34 6.96
C ALA A 144 -27.39 -5.70 7.53
N TYR A 145 -28.09 -6.66 6.91
CA TYR A 145 -29.37 -7.16 7.42
C TYR A 145 -29.22 -7.90 8.76
N LYS A 146 -28.18 -8.73 8.90
CA LYS A 146 -27.89 -9.50 10.12
C LYS A 146 -27.36 -8.63 11.26
N TYR A 147 -26.61 -7.58 10.94
CA TYR A 147 -25.94 -6.73 11.92
C TYR A 147 -26.22 -5.22 11.70
N PRO A 148 -27.48 -4.78 11.75
CA PRO A 148 -27.88 -3.42 11.38
C PRO A 148 -27.30 -2.33 12.30
N ASP A 149 -26.97 -2.66 13.55
CA ASP A 149 -26.34 -1.73 14.50
C ASP A 149 -24.85 -1.50 14.22
N LEU A 150 -24.25 -2.31 13.35
CA LEU A 150 -22.82 -2.32 13.06
C LEU A 150 -22.52 -1.91 11.61
N ILE A 151 -23.33 -2.37 10.66
CA ILE A 151 -23.10 -2.22 9.23
C ILE A 151 -24.36 -1.69 8.56
N GLU A 152 -24.24 -0.56 7.86
CA GLU A 152 -25.31 0.02 7.04
C GLU A 152 -25.04 -0.27 5.56
N TYR A 153 -25.91 -0.98 4.85
CA TYR A 153 -25.73 -1.21 3.42
C TYR A 153 -25.88 0.10 2.63
N THR A 154 -24.91 0.39 1.76
CA THR A 154 -24.93 1.57 0.87
C THR A 154 -24.74 1.10 -0.57
N CYS A 155 -25.77 1.21 -1.40
CA CYS A 155 -25.73 0.71 -2.78
C CYS A 155 -24.84 1.57 -3.71
N LEU A 156 -24.03 0.90 -4.56
CA LEU A 156 -23.20 1.51 -5.62
C LEU A 156 -23.85 1.47 -7.02
N ASN A 157 -25.14 1.17 -7.13
CA ASN A 157 -25.85 1.19 -8.42
C ASN A 157 -26.54 2.55 -8.66
N LYS A 158 -25.75 3.61 -8.79
CA LYS A 158 -26.26 4.98 -8.99
C LYS A 158 -25.76 5.56 -10.32
N LYS A 159 -26.53 6.48 -10.90
CA LYS A 159 -26.12 7.23 -12.11
C LYS A 159 -24.93 8.15 -11.83
N GLU A 160 -24.82 8.64 -10.60
CA GLU A 160 -23.74 9.49 -10.12
C GLU A 160 -23.26 8.99 -8.76
N TYR A 161 -21.96 8.95 -8.58
CA TYR A 161 -21.30 8.57 -7.33
C TYR A 161 -20.96 9.81 -6.50
N LYS A 162 -21.41 9.84 -5.24
CA LYS A 162 -21.08 10.93 -4.31
C LYS A 162 -19.92 10.52 -3.41
N ALA A 163 -19.06 11.48 -3.06
CA ALA A 163 -17.94 11.23 -2.16
C ALA A 163 -18.38 10.68 -0.79
N GLU A 164 -19.56 11.06 -0.31
CA GLU A 164 -20.14 10.59 0.94
C GLU A 164 -20.48 9.09 0.91
N ASP A 165 -20.90 8.56 -0.25
CA ASP A 165 -21.26 7.14 -0.40
C ASP A 165 -20.03 6.25 -0.14
N PHE A 166 -18.88 6.63 -0.69
CA PHE A 166 -17.62 5.90 -0.47
C PHE A 166 -17.14 5.98 0.97
N LYS A 167 -17.31 7.12 1.64
CA LYS A 167 -16.94 7.28 3.06
C LYS A 167 -17.76 6.38 3.97
N LYS A 168 -19.05 6.19 3.69
CA LYS A 168 -19.90 5.25 4.44
C LYS A 168 -19.43 3.81 4.21
N ARG A 169 -19.27 3.43 2.95
CA ARG A 169 -18.83 2.07 2.57
C ARG A 169 -17.45 1.73 3.11
N GLU A 170 -16.51 2.67 3.09
CA GLU A 170 -15.16 2.48 3.65
C GLU A 170 -15.18 2.01 5.10
N ASN A 171 -16.00 2.61 5.96
CA ASN A 171 -16.10 2.18 7.35
C ASN A 171 -16.63 0.75 7.47
N ASN A 172 -17.61 0.39 6.64
CA ASN A 172 -18.17 -0.96 6.60
C ASN A 172 -17.15 -1.97 6.07
N MET A 173 -16.43 -1.63 5.00
CA MET A 173 -15.38 -2.47 4.43
C MET A 173 -14.23 -2.68 5.42
N ALA A 174 -13.83 -1.64 6.15
CA ALA A 174 -12.82 -1.75 7.19
C ALA A 174 -13.28 -2.67 8.33
N TYR A 175 -14.56 -2.60 8.71
CA TYR A 175 -15.15 -3.48 9.71
C TYR A 175 -15.17 -4.94 9.22
N LEU A 176 -15.65 -5.19 7.99
CA LEU A 176 -15.67 -6.53 7.40
C LEU A 176 -14.26 -7.12 7.24
N GLN A 177 -13.28 -6.30 6.85
CA GLN A 177 -11.88 -6.70 6.74
C GLN A 177 -11.27 -7.06 8.10
N HIS A 178 -11.69 -6.39 9.18
CA HIS A 178 -11.26 -6.75 10.53
C HIS A 178 -11.64 -8.19 10.90
N TYR A 179 -12.79 -8.67 10.42
CA TYR A 179 -13.27 -10.06 10.61
C TYR A 179 -12.82 -11.02 9.50
N GLY A 180 -11.88 -10.61 8.64
CA GLY A 180 -11.25 -11.48 7.66
C GLY A 180 -11.93 -11.56 6.29
N LEU A 181 -12.99 -10.78 6.05
CA LEU A 181 -13.54 -10.67 4.69
C LEU A 181 -12.51 -10.00 3.77
N ARG A 182 -12.29 -10.56 2.57
CA ARG A 182 -11.51 -9.91 1.52
C ARG A 182 -12.32 -8.76 0.96
N THR A 183 -11.87 -7.52 1.17
CA THR A 183 -12.60 -6.32 0.74
C THR A 183 -11.84 -5.54 -0.34
N THR A 184 -12.38 -4.37 -0.68
CA THR A 184 -11.85 -3.40 -1.65
C THR A 184 -10.85 -2.40 -1.05
N LEU A 185 -10.43 -2.60 0.20
CA LEU A 185 -9.45 -1.74 0.86
C LEU A 185 -8.05 -2.36 0.88
N ILE A 186 -7.05 -1.49 0.92
CA ILE A 186 -5.66 -1.83 1.26
C ILE A 186 -5.26 -0.99 2.47
N ASP A 187 -4.76 -1.65 3.52
CA ASP A 187 -4.24 -1.02 4.73
C ASP A 187 -2.90 -0.32 4.48
N ILE A 188 -2.76 0.93 4.93
CA ILE A 188 -1.49 1.66 5.05
C ILE A 188 -1.40 2.34 6.42
N THR A 189 -0.19 2.58 6.92
CA THR A 189 0.04 3.10 8.28
C THR A 189 1.04 4.25 8.29
N GLU A 190 0.86 5.24 9.15
CA GLU A 190 1.87 6.30 9.38
C GLU A 190 3.09 5.78 10.15
N ASN A 191 3.04 4.55 10.70
CA ASN A 191 4.12 3.99 11.51
C ASN A 191 4.95 2.98 10.69
N PRO A 192 6.21 3.31 10.35
CA PRO A 192 7.06 2.43 9.56
C PRO A 192 7.37 1.09 10.28
N PHE A 193 7.38 1.06 11.61
CA PHE A 193 7.62 -0.19 12.36
C PHE A 193 6.45 -1.17 12.23
N ILE A 194 5.21 -0.68 12.12
CA ILE A 194 4.05 -1.54 11.85
C ILE A 194 4.18 -2.13 10.44
N ALA A 195 4.62 -1.34 9.45
CA ALA A 195 4.90 -1.86 8.12
C ALA A 195 5.99 -2.94 8.14
N LEU A 196 7.12 -2.71 8.81
CA LEU A 196 8.20 -3.71 8.95
C LEU A 196 7.75 -5.00 9.66
N LEU A 197 6.83 -4.91 10.62
CA LEU A 197 6.22 -6.10 11.23
C LEU A 197 5.44 -6.93 10.20
N PHE A 198 4.65 -6.30 9.33
CA PHE A 198 3.93 -7.00 8.27
C PHE A 198 4.86 -7.54 7.17
N LEU A 199 5.95 -6.82 6.87
CA LEU A 199 6.99 -7.27 5.96
C LEU A 199 7.64 -8.58 6.42
N THR A 200 7.78 -8.77 7.72
CA THR A 200 8.41 -9.96 8.34
C THR A 200 7.41 -11.05 8.74
N SER A 201 6.13 -10.88 8.41
CA SER A 201 5.05 -11.77 8.88
C SER A 201 5.10 -13.20 8.31
N ASN A 202 5.81 -13.43 7.21
CA ASN A 202 6.01 -14.76 6.65
C ASN A 202 7.47 -14.97 6.23
N SER A 203 8.22 -15.73 7.04
CA SER A 203 9.63 -15.98 6.82
C SER A 203 9.93 -16.88 5.61
N GLN A 204 8.96 -17.68 5.14
CA GLN A 204 9.18 -18.63 4.04
C GLN A 204 9.30 -17.94 2.68
N VAL A 205 8.77 -16.73 2.54
CA VAL A 205 8.67 -15.98 1.27
C VAL A 205 9.36 -14.62 1.34
N PHE A 206 10.19 -14.40 2.37
CA PHE A 206 10.85 -13.13 2.65
C PHE A 206 11.69 -12.59 1.47
N ASN A 207 12.15 -13.45 0.56
CA ASN A 207 12.86 -13.03 -0.66
C ASN A 207 12.02 -12.11 -1.57
N ASN A 208 10.69 -12.14 -1.43
CA ASN A 208 9.75 -11.30 -2.15
C ASN A 208 9.17 -10.18 -1.27
N ALA A 209 9.73 -9.98 -0.08
CA ALA A 209 9.22 -8.99 0.86
C ALA A 209 9.38 -7.58 0.28
N THR A 210 8.32 -6.78 0.40
CA THR A 210 8.22 -5.44 -0.21
C THR A 210 7.85 -4.42 0.86
N LEU A 211 8.56 -3.29 0.90
CA LEU A 211 8.22 -2.12 1.71
C LEU A 211 7.80 -0.96 0.80
N ASP A 212 6.52 -0.64 0.79
CA ASP A 212 6.05 0.56 0.12
C ASP A 212 6.09 1.76 1.06
N MET A 213 6.64 2.87 0.59
CA MET A 213 6.66 4.17 1.27
C MET A 213 5.99 5.22 0.39
N TYR A 214 4.92 5.82 0.88
CA TYR A 214 4.07 6.75 0.15
C TYR A 214 4.16 8.14 0.76
N ASN A 215 4.26 9.17 -0.08
CA ASN A 215 4.06 10.54 0.38
C ASN A 215 2.70 11.06 -0.08
N ILE A 216 1.81 11.35 0.86
CA ILE A 216 0.40 11.61 0.55
C ILE A 216 0.01 13.02 0.98
N ASN A 217 -0.40 13.88 0.04
CA ASN A 217 -1.19 15.07 0.33
C ASN A 217 -2.65 14.68 0.63
N PRO A 218 -3.12 14.78 1.87
CA PRO A 218 -4.39 14.18 2.23
C PRO A 218 -5.61 14.97 1.76
N LYS A 219 -5.45 16.27 1.47
CA LYS A 219 -6.53 17.09 0.89
C LYS A 219 -6.72 16.74 -0.58
N ILE A 220 -5.62 16.69 -1.34
CA ILE A 220 -5.63 16.43 -2.78
C ILE A 220 -5.98 14.96 -3.06
N HIS A 221 -5.24 14.02 -2.47
CA HIS A 221 -5.37 12.60 -2.80
C HIS A 221 -6.68 11.97 -2.29
N SER A 222 -7.35 12.57 -1.30
CA SER A 222 -8.69 12.13 -0.89
C SER A 222 -9.75 12.36 -1.96
N GLU A 223 -9.52 13.27 -2.91
CA GLU A 223 -10.46 13.60 -3.99
C GLU A 223 -9.96 13.10 -5.35
N GLN A 224 -8.64 13.16 -5.56
CA GLN A 224 -7.98 12.91 -6.85
C GLN A 224 -7.16 11.61 -6.86
N ASN A 225 -7.34 10.72 -5.89
CA ASN A 225 -6.70 9.40 -5.85
C ASN A 225 -7.58 8.38 -5.10
N LEU A 226 -7.12 7.12 -5.00
CA LEU A 226 -7.74 6.05 -4.21
C LEU A 226 -7.57 6.24 -2.70
N PHE A 227 -6.71 7.17 -2.28
CA PHE A 227 -6.43 7.43 -0.87
C PHE A 227 -7.68 7.84 -0.09
N SER A 228 -7.77 7.34 1.13
CA SER A 228 -8.93 7.46 1.99
C SER A 228 -8.49 7.59 3.44
N ARG A 229 -8.88 8.69 4.08
CA ARG A 229 -8.70 8.89 5.53
C ARG A 229 -9.87 8.34 6.30
N VAL A 230 -9.58 7.47 7.26
CA VAL A 230 -10.61 6.91 8.12
C VAL A 230 -10.99 7.89 9.23
N LYS A 231 -12.29 7.99 9.51
CA LYS A 231 -12.74 8.55 10.78
C LYS A 231 -12.41 7.56 11.90
N MET A 232 -11.64 8.01 12.89
CA MET A 232 -11.37 7.24 14.10
C MET A 232 -12.63 7.21 14.98
N ILE A 233 -13.51 6.24 14.72
CA ILE A 233 -14.71 5.99 15.52
C ILE A 233 -14.37 4.88 16.54
N SER A 234 -14.94 4.94 17.75
CA SER A 234 -14.71 3.98 18.85
C SER A 234 -14.87 2.49 18.46
N LYS A 235 -15.67 2.21 17.43
CA LYS A 235 -15.89 0.87 16.87
C LYS A 235 -14.70 0.32 16.07
N ASN A 236 -13.74 1.15 15.64
CA ASN A 236 -12.61 0.77 14.78
C ASN A 236 -11.25 0.83 15.53
N LYS A 237 -11.14 0.08 16.63
CA LYS A 237 -9.93 0.06 17.50
C LYS A 237 -8.63 -0.27 16.74
N ARG A 238 -8.69 -1.15 15.73
CA ARG A 238 -7.54 -1.52 14.87
C ARG A 238 -6.97 -0.32 14.13
N ILE A 239 -7.82 0.56 13.61
CA ILE A 239 -7.42 1.74 12.83
C ILE A 239 -6.80 2.80 13.74
N ILE A 240 -7.36 2.97 14.94
CA ILE A 240 -6.84 3.87 15.97
C ILE A 240 -5.43 3.43 16.39
N ALA A 241 -5.21 2.13 16.59
CA ALA A 241 -3.91 1.59 16.97
C ALA A 241 -2.84 1.74 15.87
N GLN A 242 -3.25 1.77 14.60
CA GLN A 242 -2.34 1.83 13.46
C GLN A 242 -2.08 3.24 12.93
N LYS A 243 -2.78 4.27 13.43
CA LYS A 243 -2.92 5.57 12.73
C LYS A 243 -3.12 5.34 11.22
N GLY A 244 -4.04 4.43 10.91
CA GLY A 244 -4.16 3.82 9.59
C GLY A 244 -4.95 4.68 8.62
N ALA A 245 -4.64 4.53 7.33
CA ALA A 245 -5.43 5.00 6.21
C ALA A 245 -5.63 3.85 5.21
N PHE A 246 -6.39 4.10 4.15
CA PHE A 246 -6.65 3.08 3.13
C PHE A 246 -6.39 3.61 1.72
N PHE A 247 -6.07 2.69 0.81
CA PHE A 247 -6.47 2.83 -0.59
C PHE A 247 -7.80 2.13 -0.80
N ASN A 248 -8.83 2.90 -1.15
CA ASN A 248 -10.17 2.40 -1.41
C ASN A 248 -10.40 2.24 -2.92
N PHE A 249 -10.43 1.00 -3.39
CA PHE A 249 -10.57 0.71 -4.82
C PHE A 249 -11.96 1.03 -5.35
N GLU A 250 -13.00 1.15 -4.51
CA GLU A 250 -14.33 1.57 -4.99
C GLU A 250 -14.30 2.99 -5.56
N LYS A 251 -13.34 3.82 -5.16
CA LYS A 251 -13.15 5.17 -5.69
C LYS A 251 -12.72 5.18 -7.17
N LEU A 252 -12.32 4.03 -7.74
CA LEU A 252 -12.13 3.89 -9.19
C LEU A 252 -13.37 4.33 -9.99
N LEU A 253 -14.55 4.12 -9.42
CA LEU A 253 -15.84 4.51 -10.02
C LEU A 253 -16.00 6.03 -10.17
N ILE A 254 -15.29 6.84 -9.38
CA ILE A 254 -15.28 8.31 -9.50
C ILE A 254 -14.57 8.75 -10.78
N PHE A 255 -13.53 8.00 -11.17
CA PHE A 255 -12.70 8.32 -12.32
C PHE A 255 -13.24 7.72 -13.62
N GLN A 256 -14.36 7.00 -13.58
CA GLN A 256 -14.94 6.37 -14.76
C GLN A 256 -15.94 7.29 -15.48
N ASN A 257 -15.76 7.51 -16.78
CA ASN A 257 -16.69 8.23 -17.67
C ASN A 257 -17.05 7.36 -18.89
N GLU A 258 -18.34 7.04 -19.06
CA GLU A 258 -19.00 6.36 -20.22
C GLU A 258 -18.41 5.04 -20.74
N GLN A 259 -17.18 4.67 -20.36
CA GLN A 259 -16.46 3.39 -20.47
C GLN A 259 -14.92 3.58 -20.26
N ASN A 260 -14.42 4.80 -20.10
CA ASN A 260 -12.99 5.11 -19.95
C ASN A 260 -12.66 5.73 -18.58
N VAL A 261 -11.40 5.63 -18.17
CA VAL A 261 -10.87 6.30 -16.98
C VAL A 261 -10.42 7.72 -17.34
N ASN A 262 -10.99 8.73 -16.69
CA ASN A 262 -10.56 10.12 -16.77
C ASN A 262 -9.30 10.33 -15.93
N ARG A 263 -8.15 9.99 -16.54
CA ARG A 263 -6.83 10.04 -15.91
C ARG A 263 -6.37 11.45 -15.56
N ASP A 264 -6.88 12.47 -16.24
CA ASP A 264 -6.52 13.88 -15.98
C ASP A 264 -6.98 14.37 -14.61
N LYS A 265 -7.95 13.67 -13.99
CA LYS A 265 -8.42 13.95 -12.63
C LYS A 265 -7.59 13.26 -11.55
N ILE A 266 -6.63 12.41 -11.92
CA ILE A 266 -5.86 11.60 -10.98
C ILE A 266 -4.54 12.30 -10.65
N ASN A 267 -4.39 12.69 -9.39
CA ASN A 267 -3.12 13.17 -8.87
C ASN A 267 -2.33 11.96 -8.35
N LYS A 268 -1.18 11.67 -8.97
CA LYS A 268 -0.36 10.50 -8.65
C LYS A 268 0.37 10.68 -7.33
N ILE A 269 0.39 9.62 -6.53
CA ILE A 269 1.13 9.57 -5.26
C ILE A 269 2.58 9.15 -5.52
N PRO A 270 3.59 9.91 -5.06
CA PRO A 270 4.97 9.44 -5.02
C PRO A 270 5.10 8.19 -4.14
N LEU A 271 5.73 7.14 -4.69
CA LEU A 271 5.91 5.83 -4.05
C LEU A 271 7.35 5.35 -4.25
N VAL A 272 8.04 5.03 -3.14
CA VAL A 272 9.26 4.23 -3.15
C VAL A 272 8.88 2.79 -2.79
N ARG A 273 9.26 1.83 -3.62
CA ARG A 273 9.01 0.39 -3.44
C ARG A 273 10.30 -0.39 -3.42
#